data_AF-A0A415IUK4-F1
#
_entry.id   AF-A0A415IUK4-F1
#
_cell.length_a   1.000
_cell.length_b   1.000
_cell.length_c   1.000
_cell.angle_alpha   90.00
_cell.angle_beta   90.00
_cell.angle_gamma   90.00
#
_symmetry.space_group_name_H-M   'P 1'
#
loop_
_entity.id
_entity.type
_entity.pdbx_description
1 polymer ?
#
loop_
_entity_poly.entity_id
_entity_poly.type
_entity_poly.pdbx_seq_one_letter_code
_entity_poly.pdbx_strand_id
1 'polypeptide(L)'
;MKNISNQYQRQTMKNWILTLVLSVMTVGYVNAQKSTLQKQGSATQLVVDGKPFLILGGELGNSSAACTEDIERIFPKLQRMGLNTVLVPAYWDLIEPQEGQFDFTLTDKVIRQARQNDLKVIFLWFGAWKNSMSCYAPLWFKENYKKYPRAYTQKGKPLEIASAFSENVFQADNRAFSGWMEHVAAIDKEEGTVIMIQIENEIGMLEDARDYSKEANALFNAPVPAELMSYLQKNKKTLHPQMLEKWESQGSKKQGTWQEVFGADIYTDELFMAWHYARYVERMAQSARSIYNIPLYVNAAMNSRNRKPGEYPSAGPLAHLIDIWHCGAPDIDLLAPDLYDNGFTEWVAKYKLHNNPLFIPEIKLTDNNGVRAFYIFGEHDAIGISPFSIEGGSDSPDSPLVKSYRTLKEFMPLLAKYQGKGAMKGLLFDQENKERIIYQDDLKITCRHFFTLPWDARATDGSVWPEGGGALLRLAPNEYIVAGSGIVIEFEKATENQAKVRALGEDGFVQAGGKGDGVISDKVMWKGARCGIGSVDEVKVNEDGTLSYIRRLNGDQDHQGRHVRISVGDFQILHVKLYEYK
;
A
#
# COMPACT_ATOMS: atom_id res chain seq x y z
N MET A 1 31.09 -73.26 16.27
CA MET A 1 30.72 -72.15 15.35
C MET A 1 30.12 -70.98 16.12
N LYS A 2 30.91 -70.33 16.96
CA LYS A 2 30.58 -69.07 17.67
C LYS A 2 31.88 -68.29 17.71
N ASN A 3 32.06 -67.31 16.82
CA ASN A 3 32.99 -66.16 16.96
C ASN A 3 33.28 -65.40 15.65
N ILE A 4 32.36 -65.37 14.67
CA ILE A 4 32.54 -64.49 13.48
C ILE A 4 31.38 -63.47 13.33
N SER A 5 30.30 -63.60 14.11
CA SER A 5 29.12 -62.74 13.95
C SER A 5 29.21 -61.36 14.64
N ASN A 6 30.08 -61.19 15.65
CA ASN A 6 30.06 -59.99 16.50
C ASN A 6 30.98 -58.84 16.05
N GLN A 7 31.89 -59.09 15.09
CA GLN A 7 32.83 -58.07 14.63
C GLN A 7 32.30 -57.28 13.42
N TYR A 8 31.50 -57.92 12.57
CA TYR A 8 30.89 -57.25 11.40
C TYR A 8 29.72 -56.31 11.76
N GLN A 9 28.97 -56.57 12.85
CA GLN A 9 27.87 -55.68 13.28
C GLN A 9 28.33 -54.41 14.00
N ARG A 10 29.54 -54.39 14.58
CA ARG A 10 30.08 -53.20 15.27
C ARG A 10 30.72 -52.18 14.33
N GLN A 11 31.15 -52.60 13.14
CA GLN A 11 31.79 -51.72 12.16
C GLN A 11 30.76 -51.04 11.25
N THR A 12 29.63 -51.70 10.97
CA THR A 12 28.51 -51.09 10.26
C THR A 12 27.77 -50.05 11.10
N MET A 13 27.57 -50.24 12.40
CA MET A 13 26.91 -49.20 13.23
C MET A 13 27.72 -47.91 13.42
N LYS A 14 29.07 -47.96 13.36
CA LYS A 14 29.90 -46.75 13.42
C LYS A 14 29.81 -45.90 12.16
N ASN A 15 29.63 -46.51 10.99
CA ASN A 15 29.46 -45.76 9.74
C ASN A 15 28.06 -45.15 9.60
N TRP A 16 27.03 -45.76 10.19
CA TRP A 16 25.69 -45.19 10.17
C TRP A 16 25.53 -44.03 11.15
N ILE A 17 26.21 -44.06 12.31
CA ILE A 17 26.20 -42.92 13.25
C ILE A 17 27.01 -41.73 12.71
N LEU A 18 28.11 -41.96 11.97
CA LEU A 18 28.81 -40.86 11.29
C LEU A 18 28.01 -40.27 10.12
N THR A 19 27.19 -41.07 9.44
CA THR A 19 26.34 -40.60 8.34
C THR A 19 25.06 -39.91 8.84
N LEU A 20 24.53 -40.31 10.01
CA LEU A 20 23.39 -39.66 10.65
C LEU A 20 23.76 -38.35 11.37
N VAL A 21 25.01 -38.21 11.84
CA VAL A 21 25.50 -36.96 12.45
C VAL A 21 25.95 -35.94 11.38
N LEU A 22 26.27 -36.37 10.15
CA LEU A 22 26.50 -35.45 9.02
C LEU A 22 25.22 -34.98 8.31
N SER A 23 24.07 -35.58 8.59
CA SER A 23 22.77 -35.18 8.00
C SER A 23 21.92 -34.29 8.93
N VAL A 24 22.49 -33.88 10.08
CA VAL A 24 21.98 -32.79 10.93
C VAL A 24 22.96 -31.61 10.91
N MET A 25 23.60 -31.35 9.77
CA MET A 25 23.71 -29.95 9.36
C MET A 25 22.35 -29.58 8.81
N THR A 26 21.43 -29.23 9.72
CA THR A 26 20.39 -28.27 9.37
C THR A 26 21.13 -27.12 8.71
N VAL A 27 20.99 -27.01 7.39
CA VAL A 27 21.17 -25.75 6.70
C VAL A 27 20.13 -24.85 7.33
N GLY A 28 20.47 -24.26 8.46
CA GLY A 28 19.96 -22.96 8.83
C GLY A 28 20.43 -22.08 7.70
N TYR A 29 19.65 -22.00 6.63
CA TYR A 29 19.51 -20.73 5.94
C TYR A 29 19.04 -19.79 7.04
N VAL A 30 19.99 -19.16 7.73
CA VAL A 30 19.76 -17.82 8.23
C VAL A 30 19.33 -17.11 6.96
N ASN A 31 18.02 -16.85 6.84
CA ASN A 31 17.53 -16.02 5.76
C ASN A 31 18.31 -14.71 5.91
N ALA A 32 19.33 -14.52 5.07
CA ALA A 32 20.13 -13.30 5.03
C ALA A 32 19.26 -12.09 4.64
N GLN A 33 18.00 -12.33 4.31
CA GLN A 33 16.98 -11.35 4.04
C GLN A 33 15.95 -11.35 5.16
N LYS A 34 15.88 -10.22 5.88
CA LYS A 34 14.96 -10.05 7.02
C LYS A 34 13.58 -9.51 6.66
N SER A 35 13.37 -9.08 5.41
CA SER A 35 12.11 -8.57 4.90
C SER A 35 11.57 -9.49 3.80
N THR A 36 10.35 -10.03 3.93
CA THR A 36 9.73 -10.90 2.91
C THR A 36 8.24 -10.66 2.81
N LEU A 37 7.62 -11.14 1.72
CA LEU A 37 6.18 -11.16 1.58
C LEU A 37 5.62 -12.55 1.85
N GLN A 38 4.55 -12.65 2.65
CA GLN A 38 3.87 -13.91 2.96
C GLN A 38 2.35 -13.80 2.77
N LYS A 39 1.66 -14.90 2.48
CA LYS A 39 0.19 -14.90 2.42
C LYS A 39 -0.41 -15.11 3.82
N GLN A 40 -1.47 -14.36 4.13
CA GLN A 40 -2.36 -14.58 5.27
C GLN A 40 -3.81 -14.41 4.82
N GLY A 41 -4.58 -15.51 4.78
CA GLY A 41 -5.94 -15.49 4.24
C GLY A 41 -5.95 -14.94 2.81
N SER A 42 -6.75 -13.91 2.55
CA SER A 42 -6.78 -13.20 1.26
C SER A 42 -5.70 -12.13 1.09
N ALA A 43 -4.94 -11.80 2.14
CA ALA A 43 -3.95 -10.73 2.12
C ALA A 43 -2.53 -11.25 1.84
N THR A 44 -1.67 -10.35 1.36
CA THR A 44 -0.22 -10.51 1.43
C THR A 44 0.31 -9.57 2.51
N GLN A 45 1.14 -10.10 3.40
CA GLN A 45 1.79 -9.40 4.49
C GLN A 45 3.24 -9.13 4.16
N LEU A 46 3.70 -7.94 4.51
CA LEU A 46 5.11 -7.69 4.72
C LEU A 46 5.53 -8.27 6.07
N VAL A 47 6.63 -9.01 6.09
CA VAL A 47 7.21 -9.61 7.29
C VAL A 47 8.61 -9.07 7.44
N VAL A 48 8.87 -8.41 8.56
CA VAL A 48 10.19 -7.87 8.91
C VAL A 48 10.64 -8.50 10.21
N ASP A 49 11.86 -9.03 10.24
CA ASP A 49 12.43 -9.70 11.42
C ASP A 49 11.54 -10.86 11.93
N GLY A 50 10.90 -11.58 11.00
CA GLY A 50 10.01 -12.71 11.29
C GLY A 50 8.63 -12.33 11.84
N LYS A 51 8.28 -11.03 11.88
CA LYS A 51 6.99 -10.54 12.37
C LYS A 51 6.23 -9.79 11.27
N PRO A 52 4.90 -9.92 11.17
CA PRO A 52 4.10 -9.05 10.31
C PRO A 52 4.38 -7.58 10.61
N PHE A 53 4.51 -6.78 9.56
CA PHE A 53 4.91 -5.40 9.64
C PHE A 53 4.01 -4.56 8.74
N LEU A 54 3.40 -3.51 9.28
CA LEU A 54 2.68 -2.51 8.49
C LEU A 54 3.48 -1.22 8.47
N ILE A 55 3.64 -0.66 7.28
CA ILE A 55 4.41 0.57 7.06
C ILE A 55 3.56 1.76 7.48
N LEU A 56 3.98 2.42 8.55
CA LEU A 56 3.58 3.78 8.92
C LEU A 56 4.72 4.69 8.46
N GLY A 57 4.69 4.97 7.17
CA GLY A 57 5.77 5.57 6.43
C GLY A 57 5.70 7.08 6.35
N GLY A 58 6.74 7.65 5.78
CA GLY A 58 6.72 8.96 5.16
C GLY A 58 7.88 9.06 4.19
N GLU A 59 7.61 9.68 3.06
CA GLU A 59 8.56 9.84 1.98
C GLU A 59 9.20 11.20 2.05
N LEU A 60 10.52 11.22 1.95
CA LEU A 60 11.29 12.46 1.93
C LEU A 60 11.04 13.23 0.64
N GLY A 61 11.07 14.56 0.73
CA GLY A 61 11.08 15.41 -0.45
C GLY A 61 12.25 15.04 -1.39
N ASN A 62 12.05 15.29 -2.68
CA ASN A 62 12.95 14.82 -3.74
C ASN A 62 14.42 15.22 -3.56
N SER A 63 14.74 16.29 -2.82
CA SER A 63 16.13 16.74 -2.60
C SER A 63 16.57 16.67 -1.14
N SER A 64 15.73 16.10 -0.27
CA SER A 64 15.90 16.17 1.18
C SER A 64 16.95 15.19 1.72
N ALA A 65 17.42 14.25 0.89
CA ALA A 65 18.51 13.34 1.21
C ALA A 65 19.78 13.58 0.36
N ALA A 66 19.88 14.73 -0.32
CA ALA A 66 20.99 15.04 -1.24
C ALA A 66 22.29 15.46 -0.54
N CYS A 67 22.29 15.66 0.78
CA CYS A 67 23.49 15.92 1.59
C CYS A 67 23.39 15.25 2.96
N THR A 68 24.53 15.04 3.62
CA THR A 68 24.56 14.32 4.89
C THR A 68 23.94 15.11 6.05
N GLU A 69 24.08 16.43 6.02
CA GLU A 69 23.61 17.35 7.05
C GLU A 69 22.08 17.38 7.12
N ASP A 70 21.41 17.35 5.97
CA ASP A 70 19.95 17.27 5.92
C ASP A 70 19.45 15.91 6.42
N ILE A 71 20.09 14.81 6.03
CA ILE A 71 19.76 13.47 6.55
C ILE A 71 19.87 13.44 8.08
N GLU A 72 20.98 13.94 8.66
CA GLU A 72 21.18 14.00 10.11
C GLU A 72 20.14 14.85 10.83
N ARG A 73 19.75 15.97 10.23
CA ARG A 73 18.75 16.89 10.79
C ARG A 73 17.33 16.31 10.73
N ILE A 74 16.99 15.60 9.65
CA ILE A 74 15.63 15.16 9.37
C ILE A 74 15.26 13.91 10.17
N PHE A 75 16.13 12.90 10.26
CA PHE A 75 15.75 11.57 10.79
C PHE A 75 15.22 11.58 12.24
N PRO A 76 15.81 12.34 13.18
CA PRO A 76 15.25 12.46 14.53
C PRO A 76 13.83 13.03 14.56
N LYS A 77 13.49 13.91 13.62
CA LYS A 77 12.13 14.45 13.48
C LYS A 77 11.15 13.36 13.05
N LEU A 78 11.53 12.53 12.09
CA LEU A 78 10.70 11.42 11.59
C LEU A 78 10.32 10.43 12.70
N GLN A 79 11.26 10.11 13.59
CA GLN A 79 11.00 9.28 14.77
C GLN A 79 9.97 9.93 15.69
N ARG A 80 10.12 11.24 16.00
CA ARG A 80 9.16 11.98 16.83
C ARG A 80 7.77 12.07 16.19
N MET A 81 7.72 12.11 14.86
CA MET A 81 6.45 12.05 14.11
C MET A 81 5.75 10.68 14.23
N GLY A 82 6.44 9.67 14.76
CA GLY A 82 5.87 8.34 15.00
C GLY A 82 5.97 7.42 13.77
N LEU A 83 6.82 7.72 12.79
CA LEU A 83 7.09 6.80 11.69
C LEU A 83 7.75 5.51 12.19
N ASN A 84 7.61 4.43 11.44
CA ASN A 84 8.45 3.22 11.58
C ASN A 84 9.32 2.95 10.35
N THR A 85 9.05 3.66 9.25
CA THR A 85 9.71 3.49 7.96
C THR A 85 9.86 4.84 7.30
N VAL A 86 10.98 5.10 6.65
CA VAL A 86 11.19 6.28 5.79
C VAL A 86 11.46 5.84 4.36
N LEU A 87 10.81 6.49 3.39
CA LEU A 87 11.12 6.33 1.97
C LEU A 87 12.13 7.41 1.57
N VAL A 88 13.26 7.00 0.99
CA VAL A 88 14.40 7.88 0.74
C VAL A 88 14.93 7.71 -0.69
N PRO A 89 15.09 8.80 -1.46
CA PRO A 89 15.71 8.72 -2.78
C PRO A 89 17.15 8.22 -2.75
N ALA A 90 17.49 7.36 -3.69
CA ALA A 90 18.85 6.99 -4.08
C ALA A 90 19.12 7.59 -5.46
N TYR A 91 19.98 8.62 -5.49
CA TYR A 91 20.18 9.47 -6.67
C TYR A 91 21.28 8.91 -7.58
N TRP A 92 20.96 8.50 -8.81
CA TRP A 92 21.99 7.96 -9.71
C TRP A 92 23.10 8.98 -10.00
N ASP A 93 22.76 10.25 -10.24
CA ASP A 93 23.75 11.30 -10.51
C ASP A 93 24.74 11.57 -9.37
N LEU A 94 24.32 11.40 -8.11
CA LEU A 94 25.20 11.51 -6.94
C LEU A 94 25.92 10.21 -6.61
N ILE A 95 25.31 9.06 -6.95
CA ILE A 95 25.91 7.73 -6.74
C ILE A 95 27.00 7.47 -7.77
N GLU A 96 26.85 7.88 -9.02
CA GLU A 96 27.82 7.68 -10.10
C GLU A 96 28.09 9.00 -10.87
N PRO A 97 28.68 10.02 -10.22
CA PRO A 97 28.89 11.34 -10.83
C PRO A 97 29.81 11.30 -12.05
N GLN A 98 30.70 10.32 -12.13
CA GLN A 98 31.50 9.99 -13.31
C GLN A 98 31.32 8.50 -13.64
N GLU A 99 31.23 8.15 -14.92
CA GLU A 99 30.98 6.77 -15.36
C GLU A 99 31.99 5.79 -14.71
N GLY A 100 31.48 4.83 -13.93
CA GLY A 100 32.25 3.82 -13.20
C GLY A 100 32.89 4.27 -11.88
N GLN A 101 32.67 5.50 -11.42
CA GLN A 101 33.16 6.00 -10.12
C GLN A 101 31.99 6.20 -9.17
N PHE A 102 31.90 5.34 -8.16
CA PHE A 102 30.77 5.33 -7.22
C PHE A 102 31.05 6.09 -5.93
N ASP A 103 30.05 6.82 -5.44
CA ASP A 103 30.01 7.44 -4.10
C ASP A 103 28.75 7.00 -3.35
N PHE A 104 28.93 6.19 -2.30
CA PHE A 104 27.83 5.67 -1.48
C PHE A 104 27.63 6.43 -0.16
N THR A 105 28.27 7.59 0.01
CA THR A 105 28.26 8.36 1.28
C THR A 105 26.84 8.66 1.78
N LEU A 106 25.92 9.03 0.88
CA LEU A 106 24.53 9.33 1.24
C LEU A 106 23.77 8.06 1.66
N THR A 107 23.98 6.93 0.96
CA THR A 107 23.36 5.64 1.31
C THR A 107 23.82 5.17 2.69
N ASP A 108 25.12 5.27 2.98
CA ASP A 108 25.68 4.95 4.30
C ASP A 108 25.10 5.82 5.41
N LYS A 109 24.95 7.11 5.12
CA LYS A 109 24.39 8.07 6.08
C LYS A 109 22.93 7.74 6.38
N VAL A 110 22.12 7.46 5.36
CA VAL A 110 20.71 7.08 5.50
C VAL A 110 20.57 5.83 6.37
N ILE A 111 21.30 4.75 6.06
CA ILE A 111 21.21 3.50 6.83
C ILE A 111 21.64 3.71 8.28
N ARG A 112 22.73 4.47 8.51
CA ARG A 112 23.19 4.79 9.86
C ARG A 112 22.16 5.60 10.65
N GLN A 113 21.60 6.64 10.03
CA GLN A 113 20.60 7.48 10.68
C GLN A 113 19.29 6.73 10.94
N ALA A 114 18.89 5.84 10.03
CA ALA A 114 17.73 4.98 10.25
C ALA A 114 17.91 4.10 11.49
N ARG A 115 19.06 3.42 11.61
CA ARG A 115 19.40 2.60 12.78
C ARG A 115 19.43 3.42 14.08
N GLN A 116 19.99 4.62 14.06
CA GLN A 116 20.06 5.51 15.23
C GLN A 116 18.68 6.00 15.70
N ASN A 117 17.69 6.04 14.80
CA ASN A 117 16.37 6.57 15.06
C ASN A 117 15.26 5.50 15.06
N ASP A 118 15.63 4.21 15.09
CA ASP A 118 14.69 3.07 15.08
C ASP A 118 13.70 3.12 13.90
N LEU A 119 14.23 3.39 12.71
CA LEU A 119 13.49 3.43 11.46
C LEU A 119 13.97 2.33 10.52
N LYS A 120 13.04 1.75 9.76
CA LYS A 120 13.34 0.99 8.55
C LYS A 120 13.43 1.93 7.35
N VAL A 121 14.08 1.48 6.28
CA VAL A 121 14.28 2.26 5.05
C VAL A 121 13.64 1.54 3.87
N ILE A 122 12.99 2.32 3.02
CA ILE A 122 12.65 1.94 1.65
C ILE A 122 13.41 2.90 0.74
N PHE A 123 14.29 2.39 -0.09
CA PHE A 123 15.02 3.23 -1.04
C PHE A 123 14.25 3.38 -2.34
N LEU A 124 14.31 4.58 -2.91
CA LEU A 124 13.72 4.90 -4.21
C LEU A 124 14.84 5.08 -5.22
N TRP A 125 15.05 4.11 -6.11
CA TRP A 125 16.08 4.25 -7.15
C TRP A 125 15.63 5.32 -8.15
N PHE A 126 16.22 6.52 -8.10
CA PHE A 126 15.99 7.57 -9.09
C PHE A 126 17.02 7.43 -10.20
N GLY A 127 16.76 6.47 -11.09
CA GLY A 127 17.62 6.05 -12.19
C GLY A 127 17.33 6.76 -13.51
N ALA A 128 17.11 5.97 -14.56
CA ALA A 128 16.81 6.48 -15.89
C ALA A 128 15.47 7.23 -15.97
N TRP A 129 14.51 6.96 -15.08
CA TRP A 129 13.21 7.62 -15.03
C TRP A 129 12.83 8.07 -13.62
N LYS A 130 12.54 9.36 -13.51
CA LYS A 130 11.90 10.00 -12.36
C LYS A 130 10.82 10.94 -12.88
N ASN A 131 9.54 10.64 -12.58
CA ASN A 131 8.39 11.34 -13.17
C ASN A 131 8.49 11.34 -14.71
N SER A 132 8.72 10.16 -15.29
CA SER A 132 9.07 9.92 -16.69
C SER A 132 10.40 10.50 -17.20
N MET A 133 11.02 11.44 -16.50
CA MET A 133 12.15 12.21 -17.05
C MET A 133 13.48 11.63 -16.57
N SER A 134 14.52 11.73 -17.39
CA SER A 134 15.88 11.27 -17.02
C SER A 134 16.68 12.33 -16.26
N CYS A 135 16.03 13.06 -15.35
CA CYS A 135 16.64 14.23 -14.69
C CYS A 135 17.70 13.85 -13.63
N TYR A 136 17.51 12.72 -12.93
CA TYR A 136 18.45 12.18 -11.93
C TYR A 136 19.53 11.26 -12.52
N ALA A 137 19.52 11.01 -13.83
CA ALA A 137 20.65 10.39 -14.49
C ALA A 137 21.86 11.35 -14.50
N PRO A 138 23.10 10.85 -14.38
CA PRO A 138 24.30 11.67 -14.33
C PRO A 138 24.54 12.46 -15.62
N LEU A 139 25.35 13.53 -15.53
CA LEU A 139 25.62 14.41 -16.68
C LEU A 139 26.26 13.66 -17.86
N TRP A 140 27.20 12.75 -17.59
CA TRP A 140 27.87 11.95 -18.63
C TRP A 140 26.90 11.07 -19.44
N PHE A 141 25.79 10.65 -18.81
CA PHE A 141 24.71 9.93 -19.47
C PHE A 141 23.89 10.89 -20.33
N LYS A 142 23.45 12.02 -19.73
CA LYS A 142 22.55 12.99 -20.37
C LYS A 142 23.17 13.69 -21.59
N GLU A 143 24.46 14.04 -21.52
CA GLU A 143 25.19 14.72 -22.61
C GLU A 143 25.51 13.79 -23.78
N ASN A 144 25.72 12.49 -23.51
CA ASN A 144 26.05 11.52 -24.53
C ASN A 144 24.80 10.86 -25.14
N TYR A 145 23.88 11.67 -25.63
CA TYR A 145 22.61 11.22 -26.22
C TYR A 145 22.77 10.31 -27.45
N LYS A 146 23.97 10.25 -28.05
CA LYS A 146 24.27 9.30 -29.13
C LYS A 146 24.48 7.88 -28.60
N LYS A 147 25.18 7.75 -27.47
CA LYS A 147 25.35 6.46 -26.77
C LYS A 147 24.08 6.08 -26.01
N TYR A 148 23.43 7.06 -25.39
CA TYR A 148 22.23 6.92 -24.55
C TYR A 148 21.05 7.70 -25.17
N PRO A 149 20.38 7.14 -26.21
CA PRO A 149 19.36 7.84 -26.96
C PRO A 149 18.12 8.15 -26.14
N ARG A 150 17.45 9.23 -26.55
CA ARG A 150 16.18 9.69 -26.00
C ARG A 150 15.00 9.07 -26.73
N ALA A 151 13.85 9.03 -26.08
CA ALA A 151 12.57 8.75 -26.70
C ALA A 151 12.16 9.93 -27.61
N TYR A 152 11.34 9.62 -28.61
CA TYR A 152 10.82 10.58 -29.58
C TYR A 152 9.30 10.60 -29.58
N THR A 153 8.73 11.78 -29.79
CA THR A 153 7.31 11.93 -30.13
C THR A 153 7.04 11.41 -31.54
N GLN A 154 5.77 11.20 -31.88
CA GLN A 154 5.33 10.81 -33.23
C GLN A 154 5.82 11.79 -34.30
N LYS A 155 6.00 13.07 -33.94
CA LYS A 155 6.49 14.13 -34.83
C LYS A 155 8.01 14.21 -34.92
N GLY A 156 8.73 13.29 -34.27
CA GLY A 156 10.20 13.25 -34.26
C GLY A 156 10.85 14.27 -33.34
N LYS A 157 10.11 14.85 -32.37
CA LYS A 157 10.70 15.71 -31.33
C LYS A 157 11.37 14.80 -30.28
N PRO A 158 12.66 14.98 -29.95
CA PRO A 158 13.29 14.27 -28.84
C PRO A 158 12.74 14.77 -27.50
N LEU A 159 12.61 13.85 -26.55
CA LEU A 159 12.13 14.14 -25.20
C LEU A 159 13.27 14.06 -24.18
N GLU A 160 13.10 14.65 -23.00
CA GLU A 160 14.02 14.46 -21.86
C GLU A 160 13.75 13.14 -21.13
N ILE A 161 13.52 12.08 -21.91
CA ILE A 161 13.17 10.73 -21.49
C ILE A 161 14.13 9.79 -22.21
N ALA A 162 14.88 8.96 -21.49
CA ALA A 162 15.73 7.95 -22.10
C ALA A 162 14.88 6.88 -22.81
N SER A 163 15.32 6.39 -23.95
CA SER A 163 14.60 5.33 -24.67
C SER A 163 14.85 3.97 -24.00
N ALA A 164 13.78 3.31 -23.54
CA ALA A 164 13.83 1.95 -22.99
C ALA A 164 14.26 0.89 -24.02
N PHE A 165 14.32 1.26 -25.30
CA PHE A 165 14.71 0.37 -26.41
C PHE A 165 16.23 0.33 -26.64
N SER A 166 17.01 1.11 -25.88
CA SER A 166 18.45 1.13 -25.97
C SER A 166 19.11 0.22 -24.94
N GLU A 167 19.88 -0.75 -25.43
CA GLU A 167 20.69 -1.61 -24.55
C GLU A 167 21.77 -0.81 -23.80
N ASN A 168 22.30 0.26 -24.39
CA ASN A 168 23.26 1.12 -23.68
C ASN A 168 22.63 1.86 -22.50
N VAL A 169 21.37 2.29 -22.64
CA VAL A 169 20.62 2.92 -21.55
C VAL A 169 20.46 1.92 -20.42
N PHE A 170 19.94 0.72 -20.74
CA PHE A 170 19.78 -0.36 -19.78
C PHE A 170 21.10 -0.71 -19.06
N GLN A 171 22.18 -0.92 -19.80
CA GLN A 171 23.45 -1.35 -19.22
C GLN A 171 24.06 -0.28 -18.31
N ALA A 172 23.91 1.01 -18.63
CA ALA A 172 24.41 2.09 -17.78
C ALA A 172 23.65 2.16 -16.45
N ASP A 173 22.32 2.19 -16.52
CA ASP A 173 21.42 2.26 -15.37
C ASP A 173 21.54 1.02 -14.49
N ASN A 174 21.42 -0.18 -15.07
CA ASN A 174 21.49 -1.43 -14.34
C ASN A 174 22.87 -1.67 -13.71
N ARG A 175 23.96 -1.21 -14.32
CA ARG A 175 25.30 -1.30 -13.71
C ARG A 175 25.38 -0.45 -12.45
N ALA A 176 24.85 0.77 -12.50
CA ALA A 176 24.84 1.67 -11.35
C ALA A 176 23.94 1.16 -10.24
N PHE A 177 22.72 0.75 -10.60
CA PHE A 177 21.75 0.12 -9.72
C PHE A 177 22.33 -1.13 -9.05
N SER A 178 22.97 -2.03 -9.82
CA SER A 178 23.58 -3.25 -9.31
C SER A 178 24.75 -2.94 -8.37
N GLY A 179 25.64 -2.01 -8.73
CA GLY A 179 26.75 -1.60 -7.85
C GLY A 179 26.25 -0.99 -6.53
N TRP A 180 25.18 -0.21 -6.58
CA TRP A 180 24.51 0.32 -5.39
C TRP A 180 23.84 -0.79 -4.56
N MET A 181 23.14 -1.73 -5.20
CA MET A 181 22.55 -2.90 -4.55
C MET A 181 23.59 -3.77 -3.84
N GLU A 182 24.75 -4.00 -4.48
CA GLU A 182 25.87 -4.74 -3.90
C GLU A 182 26.40 -4.06 -2.64
N HIS A 183 26.51 -2.73 -2.68
CA HIS A 183 26.91 -1.94 -1.52
C HIS A 183 25.90 -2.03 -0.38
N VAL A 184 24.60 -1.85 -0.66
CA VAL A 184 23.52 -2.01 0.33
C VAL A 184 23.57 -3.41 0.97
N ALA A 185 23.68 -4.45 0.14
CA ALA A 185 23.78 -5.83 0.61
C ALA A 185 25.00 -6.04 1.52
N ALA A 186 26.16 -5.46 1.16
CA ALA A 186 27.38 -5.58 1.93
C ALA A 186 27.27 -4.98 3.35
N ILE A 187 26.55 -3.87 3.51
CA ILE A 187 26.50 -3.14 4.78
C ILE A 187 25.21 -3.37 5.59
N ASP A 188 24.16 -3.95 5.00
CA ASP A 188 22.85 -4.04 5.64
C ASP A 188 22.19 -5.41 5.66
N LYS A 189 22.62 -6.40 4.86
CA LYS A 189 21.92 -7.71 4.79
C LYS A 189 21.73 -8.38 6.15
N GLU A 190 22.72 -8.29 7.04
CA GLU A 190 22.66 -8.92 8.37
C GLU A 190 21.76 -8.16 9.35
N GLU A 191 21.59 -6.85 9.18
CA GLU A 191 20.79 -6.01 10.07
C GLU A 191 19.34 -5.92 9.59
N GLY A 192 19.12 -5.80 8.28
CA GLY A 192 17.78 -5.67 7.69
C GLY A 192 17.13 -4.31 7.98
N THR A 193 17.89 -3.23 7.81
CA THR A 193 17.36 -1.85 7.93
C THR A 193 16.54 -1.50 6.69
N VAL A 194 17.05 -1.82 5.50
CA VAL A 194 16.34 -1.69 4.23
C VAL A 194 15.36 -2.85 4.12
N ILE A 195 14.08 -2.55 3.95
CA ILE A 195 13.00 -3.55 3.92
C ILE A 195 12.29 -3.69 2.57
N MET A 196 12.46 -2.72 1.67
CA MET A 196 11.90 -2.74 0.31
C MET A 196 12.68 -1.77 -0.58
N ILE A 197 12.62 -1.97 -1.89
CA ILE A 197 13.22 -1.07 -2.88
C ILE A 197 12.22 -0.76 -3.99
N GLN A 198 12.10 0.51 -4.34
CA GLN A 198 11.44 0.95 -5.55
C GLN A 198 12.46 0.95 -6.70
N ILE A 199 12.10 0.33 -7.82
CA ILE A 199 12.91 0.40 -9.05
C ILE A 199 12.36 1.52 -9.93
N GLU A 200 13.22 2.49 -10.24
CA GLU A 200 12.86 3.77 -10.89
C GLU A 200 11.83 4.57 -10.08
N ASN A 201 11.29 5.65 -10.67
CA ASN A 201 10.19 6.40 -10.09
C ASN A 201 9.22 6.93 -11.15
N GLU A 202 7.94 6.57 -11.02
CA GLU A 202 6.86 7.00 -11.92
C GLU A 202 7.28 6.86 -13.40
N ILE A 203 7.75 5.67 -13.79
CA ILE A 203 8.13 5.39 -15.18
C ILE A 203 6.90 5.59 -16.08
N GLY A 204 7.09 6.30 -17.19
CA GLY A 204 6.03 6.45 -18.18
C GLY A 204 6.45 7.30 -19.38
N MET A 205 5.56 7.42 -20.36
CA MET A 205 5.72 8.31 -21.51
C MET A 205 4.81 9.53 -21.40
N LEU A 206 5.35 10.69 -21.77
CA LEU A 206 4.65 11.99 -21.83
C LEU A 206 4.70 12.55 -23.25
N GLU A 207 3.79 13.46 -23.55
CA GLU A 207 3.50 14.07 -24.87
C GLU A 207 2.86 13.09 -25.87
N ASP A 208 3.34 11.84 -25.93
CA ASP A 208 2.77 10.73 -26.69
C ASP A 208 2.68 9.47 -25.81
N ALA A 209 1.85 8.51 -26.21
CA ALA A 209 1.60 7.27 -25.45
C ALA A 209 2.78 6.27 -25.45
N ARG A 210 3.75 6.44 -26.37
CA ARG A 210 4.90 5.56 -26.54
C ARG A 210 6.09 6.30 -27.16
N ASP A 211 7.26 5.68 -27.12
CA ASP A 211 8.41 6.09 -27.93
C ASP A 211 8.16 5.82 -29.42
N TYR A 212 8.48 6.80 -30.27
CA TYR A 212 8.43 6.74 -31.73
C TYR A 212 9.83 6.73 -32.39
N SER A 213 10.88 6.39 -31.62
CA SER A 213 12.19 6.05 -32.16
C SER A 213 12.11 4.97 -33.24
N LYS A 214 13.15 4.86 -34.07
CA LYS A 214 13.21 3.87 -35.14
C LYS A 214 13.09 2.44 -34.59
N GLU A 215 13.76 2.19 -33.47
CA GLU A 215 13.79 0.91 -32.77
C GLU A 215 12.41 0.57 -32.20
N ALA A 216 11.76 1.54 -31.53
CA ALA A 216 10.40 1.36 -31.00
C ALA A 216 9.38 1.08 -32.12
N ASN A 217 9.43 1.83 -33.23
CA ASN A 217 8.53 1.60 -34.35
C ASN A 217 8.74 0.24 -35.02
N ALA A 218 9.99 -0.25 -35.09
CA ALA A 218 10.25 -1.58 -35.63
C ALA A 218 9.58 -2.67 -34.77
N LEU A 219 9.66 -2.55 -33.45
CA LEU A 219 9.05 -3.50 -32.50
C LEU A 219 7.52 -3.38 -32.42
N PHE A 220 6.98 -2.16 -32.55
CA PHE A 220 5.54 -1.94 -32.59
C PHE A 220 4.88 -2.58 -33.81
N ASN A 221 5.59 -2.59 -34.95
CA ASN A 221 5.15 -3.26 -36.18
C ASN A 221 5.45 -4.76 -36.21
N ALA A 222 6.21 -5.27 -35.25
CA ALA A 222 6.47 -6.69 -35.09
C ALA A 222 5.30 -7.40 -34.38
N PRO A 223 5.22 -8.75 -34.44
CA PRO A 223 4.24 -9.50 -33.66
C PRO A 223 4.37 -9.26 -32.15
N VAL A 224 3.24 -9.27 -31.45
CA VAL A 224 3.22 -9.26 -29.98
C VAL A 224 3.99 -10.48 -29.46
N PRO A 225 4.85 -10.34 -28.43
CA PRO A 225 5.63 -11.44 -27.90
C PRO A 225 4.78 -12.65 -27.50
N ALA A 226 5.25 -13.86 -27.86
CA ALA A 226 4.53 -15.10 -27.61
C ALA A 226 4.29 -15.37 -26.10
N GLU A 227 5.20 -14.89 -25.25
CA GLU A 227 5.06 -14.94 -23.80
C GLU A 227 3.81 -14.18 -23.32
N LEU A 228 3.66 -12.92 -23.74
CA LEU A 228 2.48 -12.11 -23.41
C LEU A 228 1.20 -12.76 -23.94
N MET A 229 1.21 -13.25 -25.18
CA MET A 229 0.04 -13.93 -25.74
C MET A 229 -0.33 -15.22 -25.01
N SER A 230 0.67 -15.95 -24.51
CA SER A 230 0.46 -17.16 -23.71
C SER A 230 -0.11 -16.82 -22.34
N TYR A 231 0.38 -15.75 -21.71
CA TYR A 231 -0.14 -15.23 -20.44
C TYR A 231 -1.61 -14.82 -20.57
N LEU A 232 -1.98 -14.02 -21.57
CA LEU A 232 -3.37 -13.58 -21.77
C LEU A 232 -4.32 -14.76 -21.98
N GLN A 233 -3.91 -15.75 -22.78
CA GLN A 233 -4.71 -16.96 -23.01
C GLN A 233 -4.89 -17.79 -21.73
N LYS A 234 -3.81 -18.00 -20.98
CA LYS A 234 -3.83 -18.80 -19.74
C LYS A 234 -4.68 -18.13 -18.66
N ASN A 235 -4.60 -16.80 -18.54
CA ASN A 235 -5.21 -16.03 -17.46
C ASN A 235 -6.53 -15.35 -17.85
N LYS A 236 -7.11 -15.67 -19.03
CA LYS A 236 -8.29 -14.97 -19.59
C LYS A 236 -9.41 -14.68 -18.58
N LYS A 237 -9.69 -15.59 -17.64
CA LYS A 237 -10.77 -15.46 -16.64
C LYS A 237 -10.47 -14.49 -15.50
N THR A 238 -9.20 -14.17 -15.28
CA THR A 238 -8.71 -13.36 -14.16
C THR A 238 -8.00 -12.09 -14.64
N LEU A 239 -7.96 -11.84 -15.95
CA LEU A 239 -7.48 -10.59 -16.51
C LEU A 239 -8.28 -9.42 -15.94
N HIS A 240 -7.61 -8.29 -15.80
CA HIS A 240 -8.25 -7.03 -15.50
C HIS A 240 -9.35 -6.74 -16.55
N PRO A 241 -10.54 -6.26 -16.14
CA PRO A 241 -11.67 -6.09 -17.04
C PRO A 241 -11.35 -5.27 -18.30
N GLN A 242 -10.57 -4.19 -18.16
CA GLN A 242 -10.18 -3.37 -19.32
C GLN A 242 -9.22 -4.08 -20.28
N MET A 243 -8.32 -4.93 -19.78
CA MET A 243 -7.42 -5.72 -20.61
C MET A 243 -8.19 -6.79 -21.38
N LEU A 244 -9.12 -7.46 -20.69
CA LEU A 244 -10.00 -8.45 -21.29
C LEU A 244 -10.86 -7.83 -22.40
N GLU A 245 -11.55 -6.72 -22.10
CA GLU A 245 -12.40 -6.01 -23.05
C GLU A 245 -11.61 -5.57 -24.29
N LYS A 246 -10.42 -4.97 -24.10
CA LYS A 246 -9.57 -4.51 -25.21
C LYS A 246 -9.19 -5.68 -26.13
N TRP A 247 -8.79 -6.81 -25.58
CA TRP A 247 -8.43 -7.99 -26.37
C TRP A 247 -9.65 -8.68 -27.03
N GLU A 248 -10.79 -8.75 -26.34
CA GLU A 248 -12.03 -9.33 -26.88
C GLU A 248 -12.65 -8.47 -27.99
N SER A 249 -12.54 -7.14 -27.91
CA SER A 249 -13.00 -6.23 -28.95
C SER A 249 -12.36 -6.50 -30.33
N GLN A 250 -11.18 -7.12 -30.34
CA GLN A 250 -10.45 -7.54 -31.55
C GLN A 250 -10.56 -9.03 -31.85
N GLY A 251 -11.50 -9.73 -31.20
CA GLY A 251 -11.75 -11.16 -31.42
C GLY A 251 -10.80 -12.10 -30.68
N SER A 252 -10.14 -11.65 -29.60
CA SER A 252 -9.19 -12.46 -28.81
C SER A 252 -8.10 -13.12 -29.67
N LYS A 253 -7.53 -12.40 -30.64
CA LYS A 253 -6.50 -12.96 -31.53
C LYS A 253 -5.31 -13.47 -30.72
N LYS A 254 -4.79 -14.64 -31.09
CA LYS A 254 -3.71 -15.33 -30.38
C LYS A 254 -2.30 -14.94 -30.86
N GLN A 255 -2.22 -14.25 -31.99
CA GLN A 255 -1.00 -13.79 -32.64
C GLN A 255 -1.33 -12.61 -33.57
N GLY A 256 -0.31 -11.85 -33.94
CA GLY A 256 -0.42 -10.67 -34.82
C GLY A 256 0.43 -9.53 -34.28
N THR A 257 0.47 -8.42 -35.01
CA THR A 257 1.07 -7.16 -34.52
C THR A 257 0.26 -6.57 -33.37
N TRP A 258 0.82 -5.59 -32.66
CA TRP A 258 0.13 -4.90 -31.58
C TRP A 258 -1.23 -4.35 -32.00
N GLN A 259 -1.29 -3.71 -33.17
CA GLN A 259 -2.54 -3.16 -33.72
C GLN A 259 -3.51 -4.24 -34.18
N GLU A 260 -3.02 -5.36 -34.71
CA GLU A 260 -3.90 -6.47 -35.09
C GLU A 260 -4.55 -7.13 -33.87
N VAL A 261 -3.81 -7.26 -32.76
CA VAL A 261 -4.25 -7.96 -31.54
C VAL A 261 -5.09 -7.08 -30.63
N PHE A 262 -4.74 -5.79 -30.49
CA PHE A 262 -5.37 -4.88 -29.51
C PHE A 262 -6.09 -3.67 -30.11
N GLY A 263 -6.04 -3.53 -31.44
CA GLY A 263 -6.71 -2.46 -32.19
C GLY A 263 -5.77 -1.29 -32.50
N ALA A 264 -6.13 -0.48 -33.49
CA ALA A 264 -5.35 0.69 -33.90
C ALA A 264 -5.80 1.95 -33.14
N ASP A 265 -5.39 2.09 -31.89
CA ASP A 265 -5.68 3.25 -31.05
C ASP A 265 -4.52 3.61 -30.11
N ILE A 266 -4.60 4.75 -29.44
CA ILE A 266 -3.58 5.25 -28.51
C ILE A 266 -3.39 4.37 -27.26
N TYR A 267 -4.37 3.53 -26.93
CA TYR A 267 -4.28 2.64 -25.78
C TYR A 267 -3.49 1.37 -26.15
N THR A 268 -3.45 0.99 -27.43
CA THR A 268 -2.55 -0.05 -27.92
C THR A 268 -1.10 0.42 -27.89
N ASP A 269 -0.85 1.69 -28.23
CA ASP A 269 0.46 2.31 -28.05
C ASP A 269 0.92 2.25 -26.59
N GLU A 270 0.00 2.52 -25.64
CA GLU A 270 0.27 2.40 -24.21
C GLU A 270 0.58 0.94 -23.79
N LEU A 271 -0.20 -0.06 -24.25
CA LEU A 271 0.08 -1.47 -23.94
C LEU A 271 1.47 -1.90 -24.43
N PHE A 272 1.85 -1.47 -25.64
CA PHE A 272 3.18 -1.72 -26.19
C PHE A 272 4.27 -1.12 -25.29
N MET A 273 4.12 0.15 -24.93
CA MET A 273 5.13 0.82 -24.12
C MET A 273 5.20 0.22 -22.71
N ALA A 274 4.07 -0.16 -22.12
CA ALA A 274 4.00 -0.78 -20.79
C ALA A 274 4.75 -2.12 -20.75
N TRP A 275 4.60 -2.92 -21.81
CA TRP A 275 5.34 -4.17 -21.95
C TRP A 275 6.85 -3.91 -21.94
N HIS A 276 7.32 -2.93 -22.70
CA HIS A 276 8.75 -2.65 -22.81
C HIS A 276 9.34 -2.03 -21.54
N TYR A 277 8.59 -1.17 -20.83
CA TYR A 277 9.01 -0.71 -19.50
C TYR A 277 9.05 -1.85 -18.48
N ALA A 278 8.03 -2.72 -18.46
CA ALA A 278 8.02 -3.89 -17.59
C ALA A 278 9.22 -4.81 -17.87
N ARG A 279 9.53 -5.09 -19.15
CA ARG A 279 10.71 -5.91 -19.52
C ARG A 279 12.04 -5.25 -19.14
N TYR A 280 12.13 -3.93 -19.18
CA TYR A 280 13.32 -3.21 -18.72
C TYR A 280 13.50 -3.40 -17.21
N VAL A 281 12.45 -3.09 -16.45
CA VAL A 281 12.43 -3.21 -14.98
C VAL A 281 12.67 -4.64 -14.53
N GLU A 282 12.11 -5.63 -15.21
CA GLU A 282 12.33 -7.05 -14.90
C GLU A 282 13.81 -7.44 -14.88
N ARG A 283 14.58 -6.93 -15.85
CA ARG A 283 16.02 -7.23 -15.92
C ARG A 283 16.78 -6.61 -14.74
N MET A 284 16.33 -5.44 -14.27
CA MET A 284 16.85 -4.83 -13.04
C MET A 284 16.41 -5.61 -11.80
N ALA A 285 15.15 -6.04 -11.74
CA ALA A 285 14.61 -6.84 -10.65
C ALA A 285 15.36 -8.17 -10.51
N GLN A 286 15.66 -8.86 -11.61
CA GLN A 286 16.50 -10.06 -11.62
C GLN A 286 17.91 -9.78 -11.07
N SER A 287 18.51 -8.65 -11.46
CA SER A 287 19.82 -8.23 -10.96
C SER A 287 19.76 -7.99 -9.44
N ALA A 288 18.78 -7.21 -8.97
CA ALA A 288 18.53 -6.96 -7.55
C ALA A 288 18.34 -8.27 -6.77
N ARG A 289 17.47 -9.17 -7.25
CA ARG A 289 17.19 -10.45 -6.56
C ARG A 289 18.41 -11.36 -6.46
N SER A 290 19.29 -11.32 -7.46
CA SER A 290 20.55 -12.09 -7.43
C SER A 290 21.56 -11.56 -6.41
N ILE A 291 21.51 -10.26 -6.10
CA ILE A 291 22.42 -9.59 -5.15
C ILE A 291 21.85 -9.62 -3.73
N TYR A 292 20.60 -9.15 -3.58
CA TYR A 292 19.88 -9.06 -2.32
C TYR A 292 18.38 -9.16 -2.57
N ASN A 293 17.79 -10.31 -2.25
CA ASN A 293 16.43 -10.71 -2.65
C ASN A 293 15.27 -9.97 -1.97
N ILE A 294 15.48 -8.74 -1.50
CA ILE A 294 14.50 -7.85 -0.85
C ILE A 294 13.21 -7.65 -1.67
N PRO A 295 12.04 -7.38 -1.06
CA PRO A 295 10.84 -7.05 -1.81
C PRO A 295 11.03 -5.82 -2.71
N LEU A 296 10.53 -5.92 -3.94
CA LEU A 296 10.69 -4.91 -5.00
C LEU A 296 9.33 -4.38 -5.45
N TYR A 297 9.23 -3.07 -5.68
CA TYR A 297 8.02 -2.47 -6.25
C TYR A 297 8.34 -1.40 -7.29
N VAL A 298 7.30 -0.99 -8.01
CA VAL A 298 7.30 0.18 -8.88
C VAL A 298 6.08 1.05 -8.54
N ASN A 299 6.22 2.36 -8.66
CA ASN A 299 5.15 3.32 -8.38
C ASN A 299 4.56 3.94 -9.65
N ALA A 300 3.30 4.37 -9.55
CA ALA A 300 2.49 4.83 -10.66
C ALA A 300 1.95 6.25 -10.44
N ALA A 301 2.39 7.17 -11.30
CA ALA A 301 1.75 8.47 -11.48
C ALA A 301 0.35 8.30 -12.08
N MET A 302 -0.67 8.88 -11.45
CA MET A 302 -2.05 8.53 -11.79
C MET A 302 -2.61 9.18 -13.06
N ASN A 303 -3.41 8.40 -13.81
CA ASN A 303 -4.15 8.82 -15.01
C ASN A 303 -5.45 9.59 -14.68
N SER A 304 -5.39 10.45 -13.67
CA SER A 304 -6.54 11.20 -13.17
C SER A 304 -7.05 12.25 -14.17
N ARG A 305 -8.18 12.89 -13.83
CA ARG A 305 -8.75 14.04 -14.56
C ARG A 305 -9.10 13.71 -16.03
N ASN A 306 -9.46 12.45 -16.30
CA ASN A 306 -9.85 11.93 -17.62
C ASN A 306 -8.78 12.14 -18.72
N ARG A 307 -7.50 12.16 -18.33
CA ARG A 307 -6.38 12.28 -19.26
C ARG A 307 -6.24 11.03 -20.12
N LYS A 308 -5.76 11.22 -21.34
CA LYS A 308 -5.42 10.15 -22.29
C LYS A 308 -3.94 9.76 -22.19
N PRO A 309 -3.55 8.55 -22.65
CA PRO A 309 -2.14 8.18 -22.74
C PRO A 309 -1.30 9.26 -23.44
N GLY A 310 -0.16 9.64 -22.85
CA GLY A 310 0.68 10.77 -23.25
C GLY A 310 0.38 12.08 -22.51
N GLU A 311 -0.83 12.26 -21.96
CA GLU A 311 -1.20 13.43 -21.12
C GLU A 311 -0.94 13.19 -19.63
N TYR A 312 -0.72 11.93 -19.25
CA TYR A 312 -0.15 11.47 -17.98
C TYR A 312 1.08 10.58 -18.30
N PRO A 313 1.91 10.20 -17.31
CA PRO A 313 2.96 9.19 -17.47
C PRO A 313 2.38 7.84 -17.91
N SER A 314 2.08 7.74 -19.21
CA SER A 314 1.45 6.58 -19.81
C SER A 314 2.36 5.38 -19.76
N ALA A 315 1.77 4.19 -19.77
CA ALA A 315 2.49 2.93 -19.68
C ALA A 315 3.17 2.62 -18.34
N GLY A 316 3.08 3.51 -17.34
CA GLY A 316 3.47 3.21 -15.96
C GLY A 316 2.67 2.05 -15.35
N PRO A 317 2.97 1.63 -14.10
CA PRO A 317 2.39 0.45 -13.45
C PRO A 317 0.95 0.68 -12.95
N LEU A 318 0.09 1.14 -13.86
CA LEU A 318 -1.30 1.52 -13.63
C LEU A 318 -2.18 0.27 -13.48
N ALA A 319 -3.23 0.39 -12.66
CA ALA A 319 -4.16 -0.71 -12.40
C ALA A 319 -4.75 -1.35 -13.68
N HIS A 320 -5.04 -0.56 -14.73
CA HIS A 320 -5.56 -1.09 -15.99
C HIS A 320 -4.52 -1.81 -16.86
N LEU A 321 -3.22 -1.64 -16.56
CA LEU A 321 -2.09 -2.23 -17.25
C LEU A 321 -1.45 -3.39 -16.46
N ILE A 322 -2.06 -3.78 -15.34
CA ILE A 322 -1.49 -4.74 -14.39
C ILE A 322 -1.13 -6.09 -15.03
N ASP A 323 -1.94 -6.57 -15.98
CA ASP A 323 -1.67 -7.83 -16.67
C ASP A 323 -0.42 -7.76 -17.54
N ILE A 324 -0.14 -6.61 -18.14
CA ILE A 324 1.08 -6.37 -18.92
C ILE A 324 2.28 -6.32 -17.98
N TRP A 325 2.17 -5.58 -16.87
CA TRP A 325 3.25 -5.43 -15.90
C TRP A 325 3.59 -6.72 -15.17
N HIS A 326 2.62 -7.48 -14.66
CA HIS A 326 2.90 -8.77 -14.02
C HIS A 326 3.41 -9.83 -14.99
N CYS A 327 3.02 -9.78 -16.26
CA CYS A 327 3.59 -10.66 -17.28
C CYS A 327 5.01 -10.25 -17.65
N GLY A 328 5.26 -8.95 -17.82
CA GLY A 328 6.54 -8.42 -18.27
C GLY A 328 7.61 -8.40 -17.17
N ALA A 329 7.19 -8.16 -15.92
CA ALA A 329 8.02 -8.05 -14.73
C ALA A 329 7.53 -8.94 -13.58
N PRO A 330 7.58 -10.27 -13.73
CA PRO A 330 7.14 -11.21 -12.69
C PRO A 330 7.94 -11.12 -11.38
N ASP A 331 9.17 -10.59 -11.41
CA ASP A 331 10.01 -10.43 -10.21
C ASP A 331 9.70 -9.13 -9.44
N ILE A 332 8.77 -8.30 -9.92
CA ILE A 332 8.23 -7.15 -9.16
C ILE A 332 7.06 -7.60 -8.29
N ASP A 333 7.14 -7.33 -6.99
CA ASP A 333 6.17 -7.82 -6.02
C ASP A 333 4.90 -6.95 -5.92
N LEU A 334 5.03 -5.64 -6.17
CA LEU A 334 3.91 -4.68 -6.06
C LEU A 334 3.93 -3.63 -7.17
N LEU A 335 2.73 -3.31 -7.66
CA LEU A 335 2.44 -2.09 -8.42
C LEU A 335 1.71 -1.12 -7.50
N ALA A 336 2.27 0.06 -7.26
CA ALA A 336 1.85 0.92 -6.17
C ALA A 336 1.40 2.31 -6.67
N PRO A 337 0.26 2.86 -6.23
CA PRO A 337 -0.22 4.16 -6.71
C PRO A 337 0.30 5.36 -5.92
N ASP A 338 0.55 6.45 -6.64
CA ASP A 338 0.88 7.75 -6.06
C ASP A 338 -0.36 8.65 -6.03
N LEU A 339 -0.86 8.96 -4.83
CA LEU A 339 -2.21 9.50 -4.64
C LEU A 339 -2.22 10.99 -4.25
N TYR A 340 -2.51 11.85 -5.23
CA TYR A 340 -2.58 13.30 -5.02
C TYR A 340 -3.96 13.92 -5.25
N ASP A 341 -4.80 13.27 -6.05
CA ASP A 341 -6.11 13.77 -6.42
C ASP A 341 -7.21 13.30 -5.45
N ASN A 342 -8.40 13.89 -5.60
CA ASN A 342 -9.60 13.47 -4.88
C ASN A 342 -10.02 12.03 -5.26
N GLY A 343 -10.97 11.47 -4.50
CA GLY A 343 -11.47 10.10 -4.75
C GLY A 343 -10.55 9.03 -4.16
N PHE A 344 -9.98 9.28 -2.99
CA PHE A 344 -9.03 8.38 -2.33
C PHE A 344 -9.56 6.93 -2.23
N THR A 345 -10.80 6.74 -1.77
CA THR A 345 -11.41 5.41 -1.64
C THR A 345 -11.54 4.69 -2.98
N GLU A 346 -11.88 5.41 -4.05
CA GLU A 346 -11.98 4.85 -5.41
C GLU A 346 -10.62 4.43 -5.95
N TRP A 347 -9.59 5.28 -5.78
CA TRP A 347 -8.23 4.97 -6.24
C TRP A 347 -7.64 3.77 -5.52
N VAL A 348 -7.78 3.73 -4.19
CA VAL A 348 -7.34 2.60 -3.37
C VAL A 348 -8.01 1.31 -3.81
N ALA A 349 -9.33 1.33 -4.04
CA ALA A 349 -10.08 0.15 -4.47
C ALA A 349 -9.64 -0.37 -5.84
N LYS A 350 -9.22 0.52 -6.76
CA LYS A 350 -8.69 0.11 -8.09
C LYS A 350 -7.36 -0.64 -7.99
N TYR A 351 -6.54 -0.38 -6.98
CA TYR A 351 -5.24 -1.04 -6.78
C TYR A 351 -5.29 -2.26 -5.86
N LYS A 352 -6.35 -2.39 -5.05
CA LYS A 352 -6.61 -3.60 -4.27
C LYS A 352 -7.07 -4.73 -5.20
N LEU A 353 -6.11 -5.36 -5.86
CA LEU A 353 -6.34 -6.45 -6.81
C LEU A 353 -5.93 -7.79 -6.19
N HIS A 354 -6.51 -8.90 -6.68
CA HIS A 354 -6.28 -10.23 -6.13
C HIS A 354 -4.82 -10.70 -6.23
N ASN A 355 -4.10 -10.18 -7.21
CA ASN A 355 -2.71 -10.48 -7.54
C ASN A 355 -1.73 -9.36 -7.15
N ASN A 356 -2.20 -8.28 -6.51
CA ASN A 356 -1.37 -7.13 -6.13
C ASN A 356 -1.61 -6.73 -4.67
N PRO A 357 -0.62 -6.86 -3.77
CA PRO A 357 -0.73 -6.28 -2.45
C PRO A 357 -0.87 -4.76 -2.56
N LEU A 358 -1.69 -4.16 -1.70
CA LEU A 358 -1.89 -2.71 -1.71
C LEU A 358 -0.83 -2.03 -0.83
N PHE A 359 -0.04 -1.15 -1.43
CA PHE A 359 0.87 -0.23 -0.75
C PHE A 359 0.67 1.17 -1.31
N ILE A 360 0.51 2.19 -0.46
CA ILE A 360 0.45 3.59 -0.88
C ILE A 360 1.80 4.25 -0.56
N PRO A 361 2.80 4.18 -1.46
CA PRO A 361 4.15 4.70 -1.25
C PRO A 361 4.17 6.22 -1.20
N GLU A 362 3.27 6.85 -1.95
CA GLU A 362 3.21 8.30 -2.06
C GLU A 362 1.75 8.77 -1.93
N ILE A 363 1.51 9.72 -1.04
CA ILE A 363 0.23 10.43 -0.92
C ILE A 363 0.48 11.87 -0.52
N LYS A 364 -0.35 12.80 -0.98
CA LYS A 364 -0.30 14.19 -0.50
C LYS A 364 -0.32 14.25 1.03
N LEU A 365 0.65 14.94 1.62
CA LEU A 365 0.69 15.23 3.05
C LEU A 365 -0.47 16.12 3.46
N THR A 366 -1.33 15.61 4.36
CA THR A 366 -2.47 16.31 4.95
C THR A 366 -2.75 15.79 6.37
N ASP A 367 -3.51 16.56 7.14
CA ASP A 367 -3.97 16.13 8.48
C ASP A 367 -4.84 14.86 8.44
N ASN A 368 -5.40 14.51 7.27
CA ASN A 368 -6.28 13.36 7.09
C ASN A 368 -5.51 12.04 6.82
N ASN A 369 -4.19 12.06 6.60
CA ASN A 369 -3.45 10.83 6.26
C ASN A 369 -3.60 9.74 7.35
N GLY A 370 -3.74 10.14 8.61
CA GLY A 370 -3.98 9.23 9.72
C GLY A 370 -5.26 8.41 9.61
N VAL A 371 -6.41 9.08 9.40
CA VAL A 371 -7.71 8.41 9.27
C VAL A 371 -7.79 7.58 7.97
N ARG A 372 -7.12 8.03 6.91
CA ARG A 372 -6.95 7.25 5.67
C ARG A 372 -6.14 5.97 5.88
N ALA A 373 -5.13 6.01 6.74
CA ALA A 373 -4.35 4.82 7.11
C ALA A 373 -5.22 3.77 7.81
N PHE A 374 -6.04 4.17 8.78
CA PHE A 374 -7.01 3.27 9.42
C PHE A 374 -7.95 2.62 8.38
N TYR A 375 -8.47 3.42 7.45
CA TYR A 375 -9.35 2.92 6.39
C TYR A 375 -8.68 1.86 5.52
N ILE A 376 -7.47 2.10 4.99
CA ILE A 376 -6.83 1.16 4.07
C ILE A 376 -6.38 -0.14 4.76
N PHE A 377 -5.99 -0.07 6.04
CA PHE A 377 -5.66 -1.27 6.81
C PHE A 377 -6.92 -2.09 7.12
N GLY A 378 -8.02 -1.42 7.48
CA GLY A 378 -9.28 -2.07 7.84
C GLY A 378 -10.10 -2.58 6.66
N GLU A 379 -10.11 -1.88 5.53
CA GLU A 379 -10.93 -2.24 4.34
C GLU A 379 -10.15 -3.07 3.32
N HIS A 380 -8.88 -2.73 3.07
CA HIS A 380 -8.15 -3.23 1.91
C HIS A 380 -6.94 -4.10 2.29
N ASP A 381 -6.74 -4.38 3.58
CA ASP A 381 -5.60 -5.14 4.07
C ASP A 381 -4.26 -4.58 3.55
N ALA A 382 -4.13 -3.26 3.42
CA ALA A 382 -2.92 -2.63 2.88
C ALA A 382 -1.67 -2.99 3.72
N ILE A 383 -0.50 -3.02 3.07
CA ILE A 383 0.78 -3.20 3.78
C ILE A 383 1.37 -1.88 4.28
N GLY A 384 0.89 -0.73 3.78
CA GLY A 384 1.50 0.54 4.12
C GLY A 384 0.87 1.79 3.52
N ILE A 385 1.22 2.92 4.14
CA ILE A 385 0.99 4.28 3.64
C ILE A 385 2.21 5.16 3.94
N SER A 386 2.51 6.08 3.04
CA SER A 386 3.63 7.01 3.19
C SER A 386 3.30 8.38 2.57
N PRO A 387 3.04 9.42 3.39
CA PRO A 387 2.85 10.78 2.91
C PRO A 387 4.15 11.40 2.38
N PHE A 388 4.05 12.11 1.26
CA PHE A 388 5.18 12.72 0.55
C PHE A 388 5.66 14.04 1.17
N SER A 389 6.97 14.30 1.06
CA SER A 389 7.64 15.45 1.69
C SER A 389 7.36 15.54 3.19
N ILE A 390 7.41 14.39 3.86
CA ILE A 390 7.00 14.22 5.26
C ILE A 390 7.80 15.12 6.22
N GLU A 391 9.05 15.42 5.90
CA GLU A 391 9.93 16.27 6.70
C GLU A 391 9.44 17.72 6.80
N GLY A 392 8.54 18.15 5.89
CA GLY A 392 7.84 19.43 5.96
C GLY A 392 6.67 19.44 6.96
N GLY A 393 6.20 18.28 7.42
CA GLY A 393 5.08 18.14 8.35
C GLY A 393 5.40 18.51 9.80
N SER A 394 4.38 18.53 10.66
CA SER A 394 4.53 18.78 12.10
C SER A 394 4.96 17.52 12.84
N ASP A 395 5.93 17.63 13.76
CA ASP A 395 6.29 16.60 14.74
C ASP A 395 5.71 16.88 16.13
N SER A 396 4.77 17.83 16.23
CA SER A 396 4.04 18.10 17.47
C SER A 396 3.26 16.85 17.88
N PRO A 397 3.30 16.44 19.16
CA PRO A 397 2.52 15.32 19.67
C PRO A 397 1.01 15.54 19.57
N ASP A 398 0.58 16.78 19.37
CA ASP A 398 -0.81 17.18 19.20
C ASP A 398 -1.29 17.22 17.75
N SER A 399 -0.38 17.10 16.78
CA SER A 399 -0.77 17.09 15.37
C SER A 399 -1.56 15.82 15.02
N PRO A 400 -2.56 15.90 14.10
CA PRO A 400 -3.40 14.76 13.75
C PRO A 400 -2.60 13.53 13.27
N LEU A 401 -1.59 13.74 12.44
CA LEU A 401 -0.73 12.67 11.94
C LEU A 401 -0.02 11.93 13.09
N VAL A 402 0.64 12.65 13.99
CA VAL A 402 1.41 12.04 15.09
C VAL A 402 0.50 11.29 16.06
N LYS A 403 -0.67 11.84 16.40
CA LYS A 403 -1.68 11.13 17.22
C LYS A 403 -2.17 9.86 16.54
N SER A 404 -2.45 9.94 15.24
CA SER A 404 -2.93 8.80 14.47
C SER A 404 -1.89 7.68 14.37
N TYR A 405 -0.62 8.00 14.12
CA TYR A 405 0.45 7.01 13.98
C TYR A 405 0.75 6.34 15.33
N ARG A 406 0.71 7.10 16.43
CA ARG A 406 0.80 6.53 17.79
C ARG A 406 -0.31 5.50 18.03
N THR A 407 -1.55 5.84 17.68
CA THR A 407 -2.71 4.96 17.87
C THR A 407 -2.68 3.75 16.94
N LEU A 408 -2.26 3.93 15.68
CA LEU A 408 -2.06 2.84 14.72
C LEU A 408 -0.95 1.88 15.17
N LYS A 409 0.16 2.39 15.71
CA LYS A 409 1.21 1.56 16.31
C LYS A 409 0.68 0.68 17.42
N GLU A 410 -0.15 1.25 18.29
CA GLU A 410 -0.80 0.48 19.35
C GLU A 410 -1.77 -0.56 18.78
N PHE A 411 -2.58 -0.20 17.78
CA PHE A 411 -3.57 -1.10 17.18
C PHE A 411 -2.97 -2.19 16.25
N MET A 412 -1.71 -2.03 15.86
CA MET A 412 -1.03 -2.85 14.85
C MET A 412 -1.04 -4.37 15.12
N PRO A 413 -0.88 -4.88 16.36
CA PRO A 413 -0.97 -6.32 16.63
C PRO A 413 -2.31 -6.94 16.20
N LEU A 414 -3.42 -6.19 16.36
CA LEU A 414 -4.74 -6.65 15.91
C LEU A 414 -4.89 -6.53 14.40
N LEU A 415 -4.45 -5.43 13.80
CA LEU A 415 -4.46 -5.26 12.34
C LEU A 415 -3.72 -6.42 11.66
N ALA A 416 -2.49 -6.72 12.08
CA ALA A 416 -1.69 -7.83 11.56
C ALA A 416 -2.36 -9.19 11.77
N LYS A 417 -2.89 -9.45 12.98
CA LYS A 417 -3.54 -10.72 13.31
C LYS A 417 -4.79 -11.00 12.48
N TYR A 418 -5.54 -9.97 12.09
CA TYR A 418 -6.82 -10.11 11.38
C TYR A 418 -6.75 -9.78 9.89
N GLN A 419 -5.63 -9.29 9.38
CA GLN A 419 -5.41 -9.03 7.97
C GLN A 419 -5.76 -10.25 7.11
N GLY A 420 -6.54 -10.05 6.06
CA GLY A 420 -6.96 -11.08 5.12
C GLY A 420 -7.96 -12.11 5.67
N LYS A 421 -8.50 -11.90 6.88
CA LYS A 421 -9.52 -12.80 7.49
C LYS A 421 -10.96 -12.31 7.31
N GLY A 422 -11.16 -11.16 6.67
CA GLY A 422 -12.49 -10.58 6.45
C GLY A 422 -13.21 -10.10 7.72
N ALA A 423 -12.49 -9.99 8.84
CA ALA A 423 -13.04 -9.59 10.14
C ALA A 423 -13.12 -8.07 10.35
N MET A 424 -12.48 -7.30 9.45
CA MET A 424 -12.38 -5.84 9.54
C MET A 424 -13.22 -5.15 8.47
N LYS A 425 -13.66 -3.93 8.78
CA LYS A 425 -14.25 -2.96 7.87
C LYS A 425 -13.58 -1.61 8.09
N GLY A 426 -13.11 -0.98 7.02
CA GLY A 426 -12.57 0.37 7.09
C GLY A 426 -13.69 1.41 7.03
N LEU A 427 -13.53 2.51 7.74
CA LEU A 427 -14.48 3.62 7.77
C LEU A 427 -13.72 4.87 7.33
N LEU A 428 -14.31 5.63 6.40
CA LEU A 428 -13.80 6.93 5.99
C LEU A 428 -14.98 7.78 5.56
N PHE A 429 -15.06 8.98 6.12
CA PHE A 429 -16.15 9.90 5.96
C PHE A 429 -15.65 11.32 5.81
N ASP A 430 -16.42 12.13 5.10
CA ASP A 430 -16.24 13.57 4.95
C ASP A 430 -17.62 14.26 4.93
N GLN A 431 -17.66 15.54 4.55
CA GLN A 431 -18.90 16.30 4.45
C GLN A 431 -19.84 15.85 3.32
N GLU A 432 -19.39 15.05 2.35
CA GLU A 432 -20.23 14.53 1.25
C GLU A 432 -20.64 13.08 1.54
N ASN A 433 -19.69 12.26 1.97
CA ASN A 433 -19.82 10.85 2.29
C ASN A 433 -19.93 10.66 3.81
N LYS A 434 -21.10 10.96 4.37
CA LYS A 434 -21.30 11.04 5.83
C LYS A 434 -21.63 9.71 6.51
N GLU A 435 -22.08 8.70 5.77
CA GLU A 435 -22.66 7.46 6.31
C GLU A 435 -22.24 6.22 5.52
N ARG A 436 -22.03 5.11 6.23
CA ARG A 436 -21.90 3.76 5.69
C ARG A 436 -22.72 2.79 6.54
N ILE A 437 -23.56 1.98 5.90
CA ILE A 437 -24.29 0.89 6.56
C ILE A 437 -23.60 -0.44 6.28
N ILE A 438 -23.33 -1.20 7.33
CA ILE A 438 -22.73 -2.53 7.27
C ILE A 438 -23.75 -3.54 7.80
N TYR A 439 -24.03 -4.57 7.02
CA TYR A 439 -24.86 -5.69 7.45
C TYR A 439 -23.96 -6.87 7.82
N GLN A 440 -24.18 -7.41 9.02
CA GLN A 440 -23.45 -8.56 9.51
C GLN A 440 -24.40 -9.46 10.31
N ASP A 441 -24.64 -10.66 9.80
CA ASP A 441 -25.67 -11.56 10.31
C ASP A 441 -27.05 -10.87 10.36
N ASP A 442 -27.65 -10.73 11.55
CA ASP A 442 -28.92 -10.02 11.77
C ASP A 442 -28.75 -8.57 12.28
N LEU A 443 -27.51 -8.09 12.31
CA LEU A 443 -27.13 -6.76 12.78
C LEU A 443 -26.97 -5.79 11.61
N LYS A 444 -27.64 -4.64 11.72
CA LYS A 444 -27.41 -3.45 10.92
C LYS A 444 -26.54 -2.51 11.73
N ILE A 445 -25.35 -2.22 11.23
CA ILE A 445 -24.37 -1.33 11.85
C ILE A 445 -24.32 -0.06 11.03
N THR A 446 -24.78 1.06 11.59
CA THR A 446 -24.76 2.34 10.90
C THR A 446 -23.59 3.17 11.40
N CYS A 447 -22.62 3.42 10.52
CA CYS A 447 -21.41 4.17 10.82
C CYS A 447 -21.49 5.55 10.17
N ARG A 448 -21.15 6.61 10.88
CA ARG A 448 -21.23 8.00 10.40
C ARG A 448 -20.02 8.82 10.79
N HIS A 449 -19.84 9.95 10.10
CA HIS A 449 -18.96 11.02 10.53
C HIS A 449 -19.46 11.64 11.85
N PHE A 450 -18.55 12.00 12.76
CA PHE A 450 -18.93 12.57 14.06
C PHE A 450 -19.77 13.85 13.96
N PHE A 451 -19.49 14.72 12.98
CA PHE A 451 -20.27 15.94 12.76
C PHE A 451 -21.68 15.71 12.18
N THR A 452 -22.13 14.46 11.97
CA THR A 452 -23.58 14.23 11.84
C THR A 452 -24.33 14.52 13.15
N LEU A 453 -23.59 14.60 14.26
CA LEU A 453 -24.08 15.07 15.55
C LEU A 453 -23.82 16.58 15.66
N PRO A 454 -24.83 17.42 15.88
CA PRO A 454 -24.71 18.89 15.92
C PRO A 454 -24.08 19.41 17.23
N TRP A 455 -23.29 18.60 17.93
CA TRP A 455 -22.76 18.91 19.26
C TRP A 455 -21.44 19.68 19.24
N ASP A 456 -20.77 19.72 18.08
CA ASP A 456 -19.59 20.53 17.82
C ASP A 456 -20.00 21.70 16.92
N ALA A 457 -19.63 22.93 17.26
CA ALA A 457 -19.97 24.10 16.45
C ALA A 457 -19.49 23.97 14.99
N ARG A 458 -18.37 23.28 14.77
CA ARG A 458 -17.82 23.00 13.44
C ARG A 458 -18.73 22.13 12.56
N ALA A 459 -19.68 21.42 13.17
CA ALA A 459 -20.68 20.65 12.45
C ALA A 459 -21.72 21.53 11.75
N THR A 460 -21.95 22.76 12.26
CA THR A 460 -23.07 23.63 11.85
C THR A 460 -22.66 25.05 11.44
N ASP A 461 -21.41 25.48 11.72
CA ASP A 461 -20.92 26.84 11.44
C ASP A 461 -20.51 27.10 9.98
N GLY A 462 -20.60 26.10 9.11
CA GLY A 462 -20.22 26.18 7.70
C GLY A 462 -18.75 25.82 7.42
N SER A 463 -17.99 25.41 8.44
CA SER A 463 -16.64 24.88 8.27
C SER A 463 -16.65 23.60 7.41
N VAL A 464 -15.61 23.44 6.58
CA VAL A 464 -15.36 22.18 5.89
C VAL A 464 -15.02 21.12 6.93
N TRP A 465 -15.69 19.97 6.86
CA TRP A 465 -15.42 18.88 7.80
C TRP A 465 -14.04 18.26 7.50
N PRO A 466 -13.16 18.10 8.49
CA PRO A 466 -12.01 17.22 8.33
C PRO A 466 -12.51 15.79 8.10
N GLU A 467 -11.66 14.92 7.55
CA GLU A 467 -12.06 13.52 7.39
C GLU A 467 -12.14 12.83 8.75
N GLY A 468 -13.18 12.02 8.94
CA GLY A 468 -13.31 11.08 10.04
C GLY A 468 -13.13 9.66 9.51
N GLY A 469 -12.42 8.79 10.23
CA GLY A 469 -12.17 7.44 9.76
C GLY A 469 -11.56 6.53 10.80
N GLY A 470 -11.58 5.24 10.50
CA GLY A 470 -11.27 4.20 11.46
C GLY A 470 -11.37 2.79 10.89
N ALA A 471 -11.27 1.81 11.79
CA ALA A 471 -11.54 0.41 11.51
C ALA A 471 -12.52 -0.15 12.55
N LEU A 472 -13.49 -0.92 12.05
CA LEU A 472 -14.38 -1.75 12.85
C LEU A 472 -13.92 -3.22 12.72
N LEU A 473 -13.39 -3.78 13.80
CA LEU A 473 -12.92 -5.17 13.86
C LEU A 473 -13.90 -6.01 14.67
N ARG A 474 -14.41 -7.10 14.10
CA ARG A 474 -15.22 -8.09 14.82
C ARG A 474 -14.31 -9.10 15.52
N LEU A 475 -14.35 -9.16 16.85
CA LEU A 475 -13.60 -10.15 17.64
C LEU A 475 -14.40 -11.46 17.81
N ALA A 476 -15.69 -11.33 18.08
CA ALA A 476 -16.63 -12.42 18.29
C ALA A 476 -18.06 -11.94 17.94
N PRO A 477 -19.09 -12.80 17.97
CA PRO A 477 -20.47 -12.33 17.93
C PRO A 477 -20.72 -11.29 19.04
N ASN A 478 -21.30 -10.14 18.69
CA ASN A 478 -21.59 -9.03 19.60
C ASN A 478 -20.37 -8.41 20.30
N GLU A 479 -19.16 -8.61 19.79
CA GLU A 479 -17.92 -8.08 20.38
C GLU A 479 -17.02 -7.48 19.30
N TYR A 480 -16.72 -6.19 19.45
CA TYR A 480 -16.02 -5.39 18.44
C TYR A 480 -14.89 -4.56 19.03
N ILE A 481 -13.93 -4.18 18.18
CA ILE A 481 -13.03 -3.06 18.39
C ILE A 481 -13.39 -1.97 17.39
N VAL A 482 -13.46 -0.74 17.88
CA VAL A 482 -13.62 0.48 17.09
C VAL A 482 -12.38 1.34 17.31
N ALA A 483 -11.58 1.53 16.28
CA ALA A 483 -10.35 2.33 16.38
C ALA A 483 -10.33 3.42 15.30
N GLY A 484 -10.03 4.67 15.65
CA GLY A 484 -10.02 5.77 14.69
C GLY A 484 -10.24 7.14 15.32
N SER A 485 -10.76 8.07 14.52
CA SER A 485 -11.11 9.46 14.89
C SER A 485 -12.35 9.92 14.12
N GLY A 486 -13.20 10.74 14.74
CA GLY A 486 -14.33 11.38 14.05
C GLY A 486 -15.41 10.42 13.54
N ILE A 487 -15.72 9.36 14.31
CA ILE A 487 -16.67 8.31 13.93
C ILE A 487 -17.78 8.12 14.96
N VAL A 488 -18.97 7.74 14.49
CA VAL A 488 -20.15 7.39 15.29
C VAL A 488 -20.71 6.06 14.77
N ILE A 489 -21.04 5.13 15.66
CA ILE A 489 -21.50 3.79 15.30
C ILE A 489 -22.74 3.41 16.12
N GLU A 490 -23.81 3.09 15.41
CA GLU A 490 -25.08 2.60 15.94
C GLU A 490 -25.29 1.13 15.55
N PHE A 491 -25.89 0.36 16.44
CA PHE A 491 -26.15 -1.07 16.26
C PHE A 491 -27.64 -1.34 16.41
N GLU A 492 -28.25 -1.95 15.40
CA GLU A 492 -29.69 -2.25 15.37
C GLU A 492 -29.92 -3.68 14.89
N LYS A 493 -30.88 -4.40 15.48
CA LYS A 493 -31.37 -5.65 14.89
C LYS A 493 -32.30 -5.35 13.70
N ALA A 494 -32.31 -6.25 12.72
CA ALA A 494 -33.22 -6.13 11.57
C ALA A 494 -34.71 -5.99 11.96
N THR A 495 -35.11 -6.55 13.11
CA THR A 495 -36.47 -6.46 13.65
C THR A 495 -36.86 -5.10 14.22
N GLU A 496 -35.92 -4.19 14.44
CA GLU A 496 -36.20 -2.87 15.03
C GLU A 496 -36.91 -1.92 14.06
N ASN A 497 -36.85 -2.19 12.75
CA ASN A 497 -37.55 -1.41 11.72
C ASN A 497 -39.10 -1.58 11.73
N GLN A 498 -39.64 -2.42 12.63
CA GLN A 498 -41.08 -2.72 12.70
C GLN A 498 -41.92 -1.62 13.34
N ALA A 499 -41.31 -0.63 14.01
CA ALA A 499 -42.01 0.49 14.64
C ALA A 499 -41.43 1.83 14.18
N LYS A 500 -42.29 2.79 13.78
CA LYS A 500 -41.86 4.15 13.44
C LYS A 500 -41.32 4.85 14.70
N VAL A 501 -40.05 5.21 14.70
CA VAL A 501 -39.43 6.02 15.75
C VAL A 501 -39.84 7.48 15.56
N ARG A 502 -40.34 8.15 16.60
CA ARG A 502 -40.57 9.60 16.57
C ARG A 502 -39.22 10.32 16.51
N ALA A 503 -39.13 11.40 15.73
CA ALA A 503 -37.93 12.23 15.71
C ALA A 503 -37.56 12.69 17.13
N LEU A 504 -36.34 12.38 17.55
CA LEU A 504 -35.78 12.81 18.82
C LEU A 504 -34.91 14.06 18.59
N GLY A 505 -34.93 14.99 19.53
CA GLY A 505 -34.00 16.11 19.61
C GLY A 505 -32.60 15.65 20.04
N GLU A 506 -31.67 16.61 20.12
CA GLU A 506 -30.26 16.37 20.46
C GLU A 506 -30.06 15.78 21.87
N ASP A 507 -31.02 16.02 22.77
CA ASP A 507 -31.11 15.48 24.12
C ASP A 507 -31.67 14.04 24.18
N GLY A 508 -32.10 13.50 23.04
CA GLY A 508 -32.77 12.22 22.93
C GLY A 508 -34.22 12.23 23.44
N PHE A 509 -34.80 13.40 23.69
CA PHE A 509 -36.23 13.57 23.98
C PHE A 509 -37.01 13.80 22.67
N VAL A 510 -38.33 13.57 22.67
CA VAL A 510 -39.16 13.79 21.48
C VAL A 510 -39.12 15.27 21.09
N GLN A 511 -38.79 15.58 19.84
CA GLN A 511 -38.69 16.96 19.37
C GLN A 511 -40.05 17.66 19.44
N ALA A 512 -40.13 18.77 20.18
CA ALA A 512 -41.36 19.55 20.30
C ALA A 512 -41.72 20.18 18.94
N GLY A 513 -42.91 19.86 18.41
CA GLY A 513 -43.42 20.41 17.15
C GLY A 513 -43.09 19.61 15.88
N GLY A 514 -42.42 18.44 15.99
CA GLY A 514 -42.25 17.54 14.85
C GLY A 514 -43.60 17.07 14.30
N LYS A 515 -43.86 17.29 13.01
CA LYS A 515 -45.01 16.69 12.30
C LYS A 515 -44.81 15.17 12.25
N GLY A 516 -45.21 14.48 13.31
CA GLY A 516 -45.35 13.03 13.30
C GLY A 516 -46.52 12.66 12.39
N ASP A 517 -46.24 12.24 11.16
CA ASP A 517 -47.23 11.59 10.31
C ASP A 517 -47.66 10.27 10.96
N GLY A 518 -48.85 10.32 11.59
CA GLY A 518 -49.60 9.16 12.02
C GLY A 518 -49.60 8.96 13.53
N VAL A 519 -50.79 9.10 14.11
CA VAL A 519 -51.17 8.48 15.38
C VAL A 519 -50.72 7.00 15.34
N ILE A 520 -49.82 6.62 16.25
CA ILE A 520 -49.47 5.21 16.47
C ILE A 520 -50.77 4.52 16.86
N SER A 521 -51.19 3.50 16.10
CA SER A 521 -52.30 2.67 16.55
C SER A 521 -51.84 1.93 17.81
N ASP A 522 -52.60 2.08 18.90
CA ASP A 522 -52.30 1.52 20.24
C ASP A 522 -52.32 -0.03 20.30
N LYS A 523 -52.11 -0.74 19.18
CA LYS A 523 -52.30 -2.19 19.08
C LYS A 523 -51.23 -2.96 18.30
N VAL A 524 -50.08 -2.36 17.99
CA VAL A 524 -48.95 -3.14 17.45
C VAL A 524 -48.10 -3.62 18.63
N MET A 525 -48.33 -4.86 19.07
CA MET A 525 -47.40 -5.56 19.96
C MET A 525 -46.12 -5.84 19.19
N TRP A 526 -45.00 -5.23 19.61
CA TRP A 526 -43.70 -5.44 19.01
C TRP A 526 -43.29 -6.91 19.10
N LYS A 527 -42.68 -7.44 18.03
CA LYS A 527 -42.18 -8.82 17.95
C LYS A 527 -40.77 -8.81 17.37
N GLY A 528 -39.77 -9.17 18.17
CA GLY A 528 -38.41 -9.29 17.66
C GLY A 528 -37.37 -9.36 18.75
N ALA A 529 -36.16 -8.94 18.40
CA ALA A 529 -35.07 -8.65 19.31
C ALA A 529 -34.60 -7.21 19.09
N ARG A 530 -34.03 -6.59 20.12
CA ARG A 530 -33.30 -5.32 20.04
C ARG A 530 -31.83 -5.54 20.39
N CYS A 531 -30.97 -4.73 19.79
CA CYS A 531 -29.58 -4.64 20.18
C CYS A 531 -29.38 -3.51 21.20
N GLY A 532 -28.65 -3.77 22.27
CA GLY A 532 -28.16 -2.74 23.19
C GLY A 532 -26.63 -2.74 23.25
N ILE A 533 -26.06 -1.59 23.62
CA ILE A 533 -24.63 -1.47 23.93
C ILE A 533 -24.45 -1.79 25.42
N GLY A 534 -23.73 -2.87 25.71
CA GLY A 534 -23.48 -3.33 27.08
C GLY A 534 -22.27 -2.65 27.72
N SER A 535 -21.18 -2.49 26.98
CA SER A 535 -20.02 -1.72 27.41
C SER A 535 -19.29 -1.09 26.24
N VAL A 536 -18.75 0.11 26.47
CA VAL A 536 -17.77 0.77 25.62
C VAL A 536 -16.57 1.08 26.51
N ASP A 537 -15.49 0.34 26.34
CA ASP A 537 -14.28 0.50 27.13
C ASP A 537 -13.15 1.04 26.26
N GLU A 538 -12.53 2.14 26.66
CA GLU A 538 -11.25 2.55 26.07
C GLU A 538 -10.18 1.57 26.55
N VAL A 539 -9.40 1.05 25.61
CA VAL A 539 -8.42 0.00 25.86
C VAL A 539 -7.09 0.33 25.21
N LYS A 540 -6.02 -0.21 25.80
CA LYS A 540 -4.73 -0.35 25.16
C LYS A 540 -4.59 -1.73 24.54
N VAL A 541 -3.99 -1.81 23.36
CA VAL A 541 -3.60 -3.08 22.73
C VAL A 541 -2.13 -3.37 23.07
N ASN A 542 -1.87 -4.53 23.68
CA ASN A 542 -0.52 -4.99 24.00
C ASN A 542 0.15 -5.65 22.80
N GLU A 543 1.47 -5.82 22.85
CA GLU A 543 2.26 -6.41 21.75
C GLU A 543 1.80 -7.83 21.37
N ASP A 544 1.26 -8.60 22.31
CA ASP A 544 0.70 -9.94 22.09
C ASP A 544 -0.75 -9.92 21.56
N GLY A 545 -1.32 -8.72 21.37
CA GLY A 545 -2.69 -8.50 20.94
C GLY A 545 -3.75 -8.63 22.03
N THR A 546 -3.35 -8.78 23.30
CA THR A 546 -4.27 -8.70 24.44
C THR A 546 -4.69 -7.25 24.72
N LEU A 547 -5.82 -7.07 25.41
CA LEU A 547 -6.38 -5.76 25.72
C LEU A 547 -6.16 -5.42 27.19
N SER A 548 -5.68 -4.21 27.46
CA SER A 548 -5.60 -3.63 28.80
C SER A 548 -6.65 -2.54 28.95
N TYR A 549 -7.52 -2.67 29.95
CA TYR A 549 -8.56 -1.70 30.26
C TYR A 549 -7.96 -0.35 30.68
N ILE A 550 -8.50 0.75 30.15
CA ILE A 550 -8.16 2.12 30.58
C ILE A 550 -9.34 2.71 31.38
N ARG A 551 -10.52 2.81 30.77
CA ARG A 551 -11.74 3.33 31.39
C ARG A 551 -12.99 2.92 30.61
N ARG A 552 -14.15 3.05 31.26
CA ARG A 552 -15.46 2.85 30.63
C ARG A 552 -16.03 4.20 30.20
N LEU A 553 -16.52 4.24 28.97
CA LEU A 553 -17.36 5.31 28.44
C LEU A 553 -18.82 4.89 28.63
N ASN A 554 -19.63 5.74 29.26
CA ASN A 554 -21.05 5.50 29.56
C ASN A 554 -21.76 6.85 29.77
N GLY A 555 -23.09 6.86 29.81
CA GLY A 555 -23.86 8.10 29.97
C GLY A 555 -23.67 8.99 28.74
N ASP A 556 -23.28 10.25 28.91
CA ASP A 556 -23.16 11.15 27.75
C ASP A 556 -22.07 10.67 26.78
N GLN A 557 -21.03 9.99 27.26
CA GLN A 557 -19.92 9.53 26.42
C GLN A 557 -20.34 8.47 25.38
N ASP A 558 -21.35 7.65 25.64
CA ASP A 558 -21.95 6.69 24.69
C ASP A 558 -23.41 7.03 24.33
N HIS A 559 -23.80 8.28 24.60
CA HIS A 559 -25.14 8.82 24.36
C HIS A 559 -26.24 7.97 25.01
N GLN A 560 -26.03 7.59 26.28
CA GLN A 560 -26.94 6.78 27.09
C GLN A 560 -27.12 5.37 26.48
N GLY A 561 -26.02 4.79 25.99
CA GLY A 561 -25.98 3.48 25.33
C GLY A 561 -26.59 3.44 23.93
N ARG A 562 -26.75 4.59 23.25
CA ARG A 562 -27.35 4.67 21.90
C ARG A 562 -26.33 4.50 20.79
N HIS A 563 -25.11 5.01 20.97
CA HIS A 563 -24.06 4.87 19.98
C HIS A 563 -22.65 4.90 20.59
N VAL A 564 -21.72 4.24 19.90
CA VAL A 564 -20.28 4.39 20.16
C VAL A 564 -19.79 5.60 19.38
N ARG A 565 -18.92 6.43 19.94
CA ARG A 565 -18.37 7.60 19.24
C ARG A 565 -16.93 7.90 19.61
N ILE A 566 -16.20 8.47 18.65
CA ILE A 566 -14.89 9.09 18.83
C ILE A 566 -14.95 10.49 18.20
N SER A 567 -14.63 11.53 18.98
CA SER A 567 -14.66 12.92 18.52
C SER A 567 -13.65 13.19 17.41
N VAL A 568 -13.86 14.26 16.64
CA VAL A 568 -12.89 14.74 15.66
C VAL A 568 -11.64 15.27 16.37
N GLY A 569 -10.48 14.70 16.06
CA GLY A 569 -9.18 15.09 16.61
C GLY A 569 -8.72 14.25 17.81
N ASP A 570 -9.61 13.41 18.32
CA ASP A 570 -9.29 12.36 19.30
C ASP A 570 -9.03 11.06 18.56
N PHE A 571 -8.00 10.32 18.97
CA PHE A 571 -7.71 9.00 18.43
C PHE A 571 -7.75 7.98 19.55
N GLN A 572 -8.64 6.99 19.42
CA GLN A 572 -8.92 6.02 20.49
C GLN A 572 -9.10 4.61 19.93
N ILE A 573 -8.94 3.61 20.80
CA ILE A 573 -9.29 2.22 20.57
C ILE A 573 -10.35 1.84 21.61
N LEU A 574 -11.55 1.52 21.15
CA LEU A 574 -12.70 1.21 21.99
C LEU A 574 -13.09 -0.26 21.82
N HIS A 575 -13.17 -1.00 22.92
CA HIS A 575 -13.75 -2.33 22.99
C HIS A 575 -15.24 -2.24 23.29
N VAL A 576 -16.04 -2.84 22.42
CA VAL A 576 -17.50 -2.71 22.44
C VAL A 576 -18.12 -4.08 22.60
N LYS A 577 -18.94 -4.26 23.64
CA LYS A 577 -19.79 -5.44 23.82
C LYS A 577 -21.25 -5.06 23.65
N LEU A 578 -21.96 -5.83 22.85
CA LEU A 578 -23.39 -5.71 22.62
C LEU A 578 -24.15 -6.80 23.38
N TYR A 579 -25.42 -6.56 23.63
CA TYR A 579 -26.35 -7.54 24.15
C TYR A 579 -27.69 -7.50 23.40
N GLU A 580 -28.46 -8.58 23.52
CA GLU A 580 -29.77 -8.70 22.90
C GLU A 580 -30.87 -8.76 23.98
N TYR A 581 -32.01 -8.12 23.71
CA TYR A 581 -33.19 -8.19 24.57
C TYR A 581 -34.50 -8.18 23.75
N LYS A 582 -35.60 -8.58 24.38
CA LYS A 582 -36.94 -8.69 23.76
C LYS A 582 -37.98 -7.96 24.61
#